data_AF-V5H7J7-F1
#
_entry.id   AF-V5H7J7-F1
#
_cell.length_a   1.000
_cell.length_b   1.000
_cell.length_c   1.000
_cell.angle_alpha   90.00
_cell.angle_beta   90.00
_cell.angle_gamma   90.00
#
_symmetry.space_group_name_H-M   'P 1'
#
loop_
_entity.id
_entity.type
_entity.pdbx_description
1 polymer ?
#
loop_
_entity_poly.entity_id
_entity_poly.type
_entity_poly.pdbx_seq_one_letter_code
_entity_poly.pdbx_strand_id
1 'polypeptide(L)'
;MRTFTLPTRNLDMLVAAFFLLVVAGNVFSESGFHRLPKISERSSKKTYMIFDPCATDKPGNRNVSCAQIKLKGENVTGSYMITPHTEFHARCDMATDGGGWTVIQRRGQFEKEEYDFEKTLKEYEDGFQTGTGYWIGNKNLTCTHDLYQINHKFYRIV
;
A
#
# COMPACT_ATOMS: atom_id res chain seq x y z
N MET A 1 -62.66 -20.39 -5.14
CA MET A 1 -61.45 -20.85 -5.85
C MET A 1 -61.14 -19.87 -6.97
N ARG A 2 -60.03 -19.11 -6.87
CA ARG A 2 -59.45 -18.38 -8.00
C ARG A 2 -58.03 -18.90 -8.15
N THR A 3 -57.80 -19.69 -9.18
CA THR A 3 -56.49 -20.18 -9.57
C THR A 3 -55.70 -19.01 -10.16
N PHE A 4 -54.68 -18.54 -9.44
CA PHE A 4 -53.71 -17.59 -9.98
C PHE A 4 -52.72 -18.36 -10.85
N THR A 5 -52.88 -18.25 -12.17
CA THR A 5 -51.87 -18.67 -13.13
C THR A 5 -50.79 -17.58 -13.21
N LEU A 6 -49.60 -17.86 -12.68
CA LEU A 6 -48.43 -17.00 -12.81
C LEU A 6 -47.94 -17.03 -14.28
N PRO A 7 -47.68 -15.88 -14.92
CA PRO A 7 -47.21 -15.83 -16.29
C PRO A 7 -45.75 -16.30 -16.36
N THR A 8 -45.49 -17.31 -17.18
CA THR A 8 -44.20 -17.99 -17.38
C THR A 8 -43.06 -17.09 -17.90
N ARG A 9 -43.32 -15.83 -18.27
CA ARG A 9 -42.31 -14.86 -18.75
C ARG A 9 -41.35 -14.32 -17.68
N ASN A 10 -41.64 -14.47 -16.39
CA ASN A 10 -40.79 -13.95 -15.31
C ASN A 10 -39.77 -14.97 -14.79
N LEU A 11 -40.00 -16.27 -15.02
CA LEU A 11 -39.08 -17.30 -14.54
C LEU A 11 -37.81 -17.35 -15.41
N ASP A 12 -37.96 -17.17 -16.73
CA ASP A 12 -36.82 -17.10 -17.67
C ASP A 12 -35.91 -15.89 -17.39
N MET A 13 -36.51 -14.76 -16.97
CA MET A 13 -35.78 -13.54 -16.63
C MET A 13 -34.98 -13.69 -15.32
N LEU A 14 -35.53 -14.41 -14.33
CA LEU A 14 -34.85 -14.72 -13.08
C LEU A 14 -33.72 -15.73 -13.29
N VAL A 15 -33.93 -16.73 -14.14
CA VAL A 15 -32.90 -17.72 -14.49
C VAL A 15 -31.71 -17.03 -15.18
N ALA A 16 -31.96 -16.11 -16.12
CA ALA A 16 -30.90 -15.32 -16.76
C ALA A 16 -30.13 -14.43 -15.76
N ALA A 17 -30.82 -13.82 -14.79
CA ALA A 17 -30.18 -13.02 -13.74
C ALA A 17 -29.28 -13.87 -12.82
N PHE A 18 -29.70 -15.09 -12.47
CA PHE A 18 -28.87 -16.02 -11.70
C PHE A 18 -27.64 -16.49 -12.50
N PHE A 19 -27.77 -16.75 -13.80
CA PHE A 19 -26.62 -17.12 -14.63
C PHE A 19 -25.62 -15.97 -14.77
N LEU A 20 -26.06 -14.72 -14.84
CA LEU A 20 -25.17 -13.55 -14.85
C LEU A 20 -24.42 -13.37 -13.52
N LEU A 21 -25.08 -13.60 -12.38
CA LEU A 21 -24.43 -13.56 -11.06
C LEU A 21 -23.42 -14.70 -10.85
N VAL A 22 -23.71 -15.91 -11.36
CA VAL A 22 -22.80 -17.05 -11.28
C VAL A 22 -21.59 -16.87 -12.21
N VAL A 23 -21.77 -16.29 -13.41
CA VAL A 23 -20.66 -15.99 -14.32
C VAL A 23 -19.79 -14.85 -13.77
N ALA A 24 -20.38 -13.80 -13.19
CA ALA A 24 -19.61 -12.72 -12.55
C ALA A 24 -18.85 -13.20 -11.29
N GLY A 25 -19.41 -14.14 -10.52
CA GLY A 25 -18.75 -14.72 -9.35
C GLY A 25 -17.51 -15.54 -9.69
N ASN A 26 -17.50 -16.23 -10.83
CA ASN A 26 -16.35 -17.00 -11.30
C ASN A 26 -15.29 -16.15 -12.04
N VAL A 27 -15.59 -14.90 -12.39
CA VAL A 27 -14.64 -13.97 -13.02
C VAL A 27 -13.75 -13.23 -12.00
N PHE A 28 -14.06 -13.32 -10.70
CA PHE A 28 -13.25 -12.71 -9.63
C PHE A 28 -12.41 -13.72 -8.82
N SER A 29 -12.05 -14.86 -9.41
CA SER A 29 -11.05 -15.77 -8.83
C SER A 29 -9.78 -15.85 -9.68
N GLU A 30 -9.24 -14.70 -10.04
CA GLU A 30 -7.86 -14.59 -10.51
C GLU A 30 -7.10 -13.51 -9.73
N SER A 31 -7.23 -13.52 -8.41
CA SER A 31 -6.18 -12.95 -7.56
C SER A 31 -4.98 -13.89 -7.62
N GLY A 32 -4.16 -13.73 -8.65
CA GLY A 32 -2.81 -14.28 -8.71
C GLY A 32 -1.95 -13.67 -7.61
N PHE A 33 -2.17 -14.10 -6.37
CA PHE A 33 -1.27 -13.85 -5.26
C PHE A 33 0.00 -14.64 -5.59
N HIS A 34 1.05 -13.95 -6.04
CA HIS A 34 2.36 -14.55 -6.28
C HIS A 34 2.71 -15.48 -5.12
N ARG A 35 3.05 -16.73 -5.44
CA ARG A 35 3.25 -17.86 -4.52
C ARG A 35 3.91 -17.42 -3.21
N LEU A 36 3.13 -17.34 -2.13
CA LEU A 36 3.67 -17.17 -0.79
C LEU A 36 4.48 -18.41 -0.41
N PRO A 37 5.75 -18.27 0.02
CA PRO A 37 6.52 -19.41 0.51
C PRO A 37 5.89 -19.93 1.82
N LYS A 38 5.84 -21.25 1.92
CA LYS A 38 5.31 -21.99 3.08
C LYS A 38 6.16 -21.69 4.31
N ILE A 39 5.59 -21.01 5.31
CA ILE A 39 6.29 -20.68 6.56
C ILE A 39 6.51 -21.99 7.34
N SER A 40 7.76 -22.42 7.44
CA SER A 40 8.19 -23.43 8.42
C SER A 40 8.39 -22.73 9.75
N GLU A 41 7.53 -23.01 10.72
CA GLU A 41 7.67 -22.55 12.10
C GLU A 41 8.93 -23.14 12.74
N ARG A 42 10.02 -22.37 12.72
CA ARG A 42 11.03 -22.33 13.81
C ARG A 42 12.10 -21.28 13.53
N SER A 43 11.94 -20.08 14.09
CA SER A 43 13.10 -19.26 14.48
C SER A 43 12.69 -18.12 15.42
N SER A 44 13.20 -18.18 16.63
CA SER A 44 12.95 -17.26 17.75
C SER A 44 13.70 -15.92 17.62
N LYS A 45 13.84 -15.35 16.42
CA LYS A 45 14.47 -14.04 16.19
C LYS A 45 13.45 -13.08 15.57
N LYS A 46 13.23 -11.93 16.21
CA LYS A 46 12.27 -10.87 15.83
C LYS A 46 12.25 -10.66 14.31
N THR A 47 11.12 -10.97 13.68
CA THR A 47 10.94 -11.02 12.23
C THR A 47 10.62 -9.63 11.67
N TYR A 48 11.63 -8.76 11.53
CA TYR A 48 11.57 -7.61 10.60
C TYR A 48 11.84 -8.05 9.14
N MET A 49 11.53 -9.31 8.82
CA MET A 49 11.68 -9.95 7.50
C MET A 49 10.36 -10.58 7.05
N ILE A 50 9.29 -9.80 6.94
CA ILE A 50 8.01 -10.28 6.36
C ILE A 50 7.89 -9.72 4.95
N PHE A 51 8.86 -10.03 4.10
CA PHE A 51 8.96 -9.59 2.70
C PHE A 51 9.38 -8.12 2.52
N ASP A 52 10.63 -7.96 2.09
CA ASP A 52 11.08 -6.76 1.40
C ASP A 52 10.94 -7.05 -0.10
N PRO A 53 9.94 -6.49 -0.80
CA PRO A 53 9.62 -6.85 -2.18
C PRO A 53 10.75 -6.52 -3.14
N CYS A 54 11.59 -5.57 -2.72
CA CYS A 54 12.63 -4.98 -3.54
C CYS A 54 14.03 -5.41 -3.10
N ALA A 55 14.14 -6.20 -2.03
CA ALA A 55 15.40 -6.81 -1.61
C ALA A 55 15.14 -8.15 -0.88
N THR A 56 14.67 -9.15 -1.64
CA THR A 56 14.40 -10.51 -1.13
C THR A 56 15.67 -11.31 -0.83
N ASP A 57 16.83 -10.83 -1.28
CA ASP A 57 18.14 -11.49 -1.27
C ASP A 57 19.15 -10.90 -0.28
N LYS A 58 18.82 -9.78 0.39
CA LYS A 58 19.76 -9.05 1.27
C LYS A 58 19.31 -9.07 2.73
N PRO A 59 20.21 -9.29 3.70
CA PRO A 59 19.88 -9.15 5.11
C PRO A 59 19.44 -7.71 5.43
N GLY A 60 18.22 -7.57 5.95
CA GLY A 60 17.49 -6.31 6.15
C GLY A 60 18.08 -5.38 7.21
N ASN A 61 19.24 -4.77 6.95
CA ASN A 61 19.79 -3.70 7.79
C ASN A 61 19.31 -2.29 7.35
N ARG A 62 18.83 -2.16 6.11
CA ARG A 62 18.31 -0.89 5.57
C ARG A 62 17.00 -0.48 6.23
N ASN A 63 16.77 0.82 6.35
CA ASN A 63 15.50 1.38 6.82
C ASN A 63 14.54 1.51 5.63
N VAL A 64 13.58 0.60 5.48
CA VAL A 64 12.61 0.69 4.35
C VAL A 64 11.38 1.52 4.71
N SER A 65 11.14 1.77 6.00
CA SER A 65 9.99 2.56 6.45
C SER A 65 10.21 3.22 7.80
N CYS A 66 9.39 4.23 8.09
CA CYS A 66 9.35 4.89 9.39
C CYS A 66 8.95 3.94 10.53
N ALA A 67 8.16 2.90 10.23
CA ALA A 67 7.83 1.86 11.21
C ALA A 67 9.07 1.08 11.65
N GLN A 68 9.95 0.72 10.72
CA GLN A 68 11.21 0.04 11.05
C GLN A 68 12.16 0.96 11.82
N ILE A 69 12.22 2.25 11.43
CA ILE A 69 12.99 3.26 12.15
C ILE A 69 12.49 3.38 13.60
N LYS A 70 11.16 3.44 13.81
CA LYS A 70 10.57 3.47 15.15
C LYS A 70 10.90 2.24 15.98
N LEU A 71 10.88 1.06 15.39
CA LEU A 71 11.28 -0.19 16.05
C LEU A 71 12.75 -0.21 16.47
N LYS A 72 13.61 0.57 15.81
CA LYS A 72 15.02 0.76 16.21
C LYS A 72 15.18 1.72 17.40
N GLY A 73 14.09 2.34 17.90
CA GLY A 73 14.08 3.21 19.08
C GLY A 73 13.91 4.70 18.78
N GLU A 74 13.79 5.07 17.51
CA GLU A 74 13.57 6.45 17.08
C GLU A 74 12.13 6.89 17.33
N ASN A 75 11.94 7.90 18.17
CA ASN A 75 10.61 8.35 18.62
C ASN A 75 10.31 9.82 18.30
N VAL A 76 11.20 10.50 17.56
CA VAL A 76 11.04 11.92 17.22
C VAL A 76 10.42 12.06 15.84
N THR A 77 9.36 12.86 15.71
CA THR A 77 8.81 13.19 14.39
C THR A 77 9.78 14.08 13.63
N GLY A 78 10.17 13.68 12.42
CA GLY A 78 11.24 14.36 11.69
C GLY A 78 11.42 13.84 10.27
N SER A 79 12.41 14.37 9.55
CA SER A 79 12.82 13.84 8.25
C SER A 79 13.84 12.73 8.46
N TYR A 80 13.59 11.56 7.90
CA TYR A 80 14.48 10.42 7.97
C TYR A 80 14.81 9.92 6.57
N MET A 81 16.01 9.37 6.43
CA MET A 81 16.44 8.68 5.23
C MET A 81 15.92 7.24 5.25
N ILE A 82 15.13 6.90 4.24
CA ILE A 82 14.65 5.54 3.99
C ILE A 82 15.15 5.09 2.63
N THR A 83 15.32 3.78 2.47
CA THR A 83 15.74 3.18 1.21
C THR A 83 14.82 1.99 0.94
N PRO A 84 13.61 2.17 0.38
CA PRO A 84 12.71 1.08 -0.01
C PRO A 84 13.05 0.54 -1.41
N HIS A 85 13.07 1.36 -2.45
CA HIS A 85 13.66 1.04 -3.75
C HIS A 85 14.96 1.81 -3.92
N THR A 86 14.84 3.12 -3.86
CA THR A 86 15.91 4.11 -3.92
C THR A 86 15.95 4.89 -2.60
N GLU A 87 17.05 5.58 -2.36
CA GLU A 87 17.18 6.44 -1.19
C GLU A 87 16.25 7.65 -1.30
N PHE A 88 15.50 7.94 -0.23
CA PHE A 88 14.56 9.05 -0.18
C PHE A 88 14.45 9.61 1.25
N HIS A 89 14.36 10.94 1.36
CA HIS A 89 14.12 11.62 2.63
C HIS A 89 12.61 11.78 2.85
N ALA A 90 12.03 10.91 3.69
CA ALA A 90 10.62 10.96 4.04
C ALA A 90 10.43 11.56 5.44
N ARG A 91 9.35 12.33 5.62
CA ARG A 91 8.89 12.71 6.96
C ARG A 91 8.30 11.47 7.65
N CYS A 92 8.84 11.15 8.81
CA CYS A 92 8.29 10.15 9.70
C CYS A 92 7.51 10.82 10.83
N ASP A 93 6.25 10.46 10.96
CA ASP A 93 5.47 10.83 12.13
C ASP A 93 5.53 9.70 13.16
N MET A 94 6.27 9.98 14.23
CA MET A 94 6.55 9.04 15.31
C MET A 94 5.61 9.21 16.50
N ALA A 95 4.72 10.20 16.47
CA ALA A 95 3.83 10.53 17.59
C ALA A 95 2.38 10.11 17.34
N THR A 96 1.80 10.45 16.18
CA THR A 96 0.36 10.26 15.92
C THR A 96 0.00 8.77 15.86
N ASP A 97 -1.08 8.34 16.50
CA ASP A 97 -1.62 6.97 16.46
C ASP A 97 -0.58 5.88 16.70
N GLY A 98 0.29 6.07 17.68
CA GLY A 98 1.37 5.13 17.99
C GLY A 98 2.56 5.20 17.04
N GLY A 99 2.63 6.18 16.14
CA GLY A 99 3.77 6.55 15.31
C GLY A 99 4.20 5.51 14.27
N GLY A 100 5.38 5.74 13.67
CA GLY A 100 5.92 4.90 12.61
C GLY A 100 5.27 5.16 11.24
N TRP A 101 4.58 6.30 11.09
CA TRP A 101 3.95 6.68 9.84
C TRP A 101 4.98 7.23 8.85
N THR A 102 5.07 6.62 7.67
CA THR A 102 5.78 7.20 6.53
C THR A 102 4.84 8.14 5.80
N VAL A 103 5.20 9.43 5.71
CA VAL A 103 4.47 10.40 4.89
C VAL A 103 4.93 10.21 3.44
N ILE A 104 4.00 9.83 2.56
CA ILE A 104 4.30 9.50 1.14
C ILE A 104 4.18 10.68 0.19
N GLN A 105 3.37 11.65 0.60
CA GLN A 105 3.14 12.89 -0.12
C GLN A 105 2.98 14.00 0.90
N ARG A 106 3.65 15.12 0.64
CA ARG A 106 3.54 16.33 1.45
C ARG A 106 3.36 17.52 0.54
N ARG A 107 2.40 18.40 0.85
CA ARG A 107 2.31 19.74 0.23
C ARG A 107 2.89 20.78 1.18
N GLY A 108 3.73 21.67 0.67
CA GLY A 108 4.23 22.81 1.41
C GLY A 108 3.11 23.80 1.74
N GLN A 109 3.11 24.39 2.94
CA GLN A 109 2.10 25.38 3.36
C GLN A 109 2.10 26.67 2.50
N PHE A 110 3.14 26.89 1.70
CA PHE A 110 3.34 28.07 0.87
C PHE A 110 3.55 27.74 -0.61
N GLU A 111 3.13 26.55 -1.07
CA GLU A 111 3.07 26.26 -2.51
C GLU A 111 2.05 27.20 -3.14
N LYS A 112 2.54 28.32 -3.67
CA LYS A 112 1.74 29.34 -4.37
C LYS A 112 1.47 28.95 -5.83
N GLU A 113 2.19 27.97 -6.34
CA GLU A 113 2.15 27.56 -7.74
C GLU A 113 1.52 26.17 -7.86
N GLU A 114 0.42 26.09 -8.61
CA GLU A 114 -0.29 24.84 -8.93
C GLU A 114 0.62 23.83 -9.67
N TYR A 115 1.63 24.36 -10.36
CA TYR A 115 2.59 23.63 -11.21
C TYR A 115 3.64 22.80 -10.46
N ASP A 116 3.80 22.98 -9.15
CA ASP A 116 4.84 22.28 -8.38
C ASP A 116 4.67 20.75 -8.39
N PHE A 117 3.43 20.27 -8.60
CA PHE A 117 3.07 18.85 -8.73
C PHE A 117 2.66 18.45 -10.16
N GLU A 118 2.73 19.36 -11.13
CA GLU A 118 2.59 19.02 -12.55
C GLU A 118 3.90 18.41 -13.07
N LYS A 119 4.15 17.16 -12.68
CA LYS A 119 5.35 16.40 -13.01
C LYS A 119 5.08 15.35 -14.09
N THR A 120 6.14 14.93 -14.75
CA THR A 120 6.11 13.85 -15.75
C THR A 120 5.81 12.49 -15.12
N LEU A 121 5.38 11.53 -15.92
CA LEU A 121 5.16 10.14 -15.47
C LEU A 121 6.42 9.58 -14.77
N LYS A 122 7.59 9.83 -15.35
CA LYS A 122 8.86 9.35 -14.80
C LYS A 122 9.15 9.93 -13.42
N GLU A 123 8.86 11.21 -13.19
CA GLU A 123 9.02 11.83 -11.88
C GLU A 123 8.05 11.25 -10.85
N TYR A 124 6.82 10.92 -11.25
CA TYR A 124 5.89 10.19 -10.37
C TYR A 124 6.34 8.74 -10.09
N GLU A 125 6.99 8.09 -11.05
CA GLU A 125 7.58 6.76 -10.86
C GLU A 125 8.77 6.77 -9.89
N ASP A 126 9.70 7.70 -10.09
CA ASP A 126 10.98 7.78 -9.37
C ASP A 126 10.87 8.55 -8.04
N GLY A 127 9.93 9.52 -7.96
CA GLY A 127 9.77 10.45 -6.84
C GLY A 127 10.40 11.81 -7.12
N PHE A 128 9.91 12.86 -6.44
CA PHE A 128 10.40 14.23 -6.58
C PHE A 128 10.19 15.05 -5.30
N GLN A 129 10.93 16.15 -5.17
CA GLN A 129 10.78 17.14 -4.10
C GLN A 129 10.57 18.53 -4.72
N THR A 130 9.69 19.33 -4.12
CA THR A 130 9.46 20.74 -4.49
C THR A 130 9.35 21.59 -3.24
N GLY A 131 10.34 22.47 -3.02
CA GLY A 131 10.43 23.28 -1.80
C GLY A 131 10.39 22.44 -0.53
N THR A 132 9.26 22.47 0.18
CA THR A 132 9.03 21.65 1.39
C THR A 132 8.09 20.45 1.18
N GLY A 133 7.49 20.36 -0.01
CA GLY A 133 6.63 19.28 -0.45
C GLY A 133 7.39 18.23 -1.26
N TYR A 134 6.79 17.04 -1.40
CA TYR A 134 7.38 15.95 -2.14
C TYR A 134 6.37 14.84 -2.47
N TRP A 135 6.75 13.99 -3.42
CA TRP A 135 6.18 12.67 -3.69
C TRP A 135 7.27 11.60 -3.59
N ILE A 136 7.04 10.55 -2.81
CA ILE A 136 8.03 9.50 -2.53
C ILE A 136 8.42 8.65 -3.77
N GLY A 137 7.56 8.61 -4.79
CA GLY A 137 7.75 7.82 -6.01
C GLY A 137 7.02 6.47 -5.96
N ASN A 138 6.42 6.08 -7.08
CA ASN A 138 5.63 4.84 -7.17
C ASN A 138 6.48 3.59 -6.92
N LYS A 139 7.74 3.57 -7.39
CA LYS A 139 8.65 2.44 -7.14
C LYS A 139 8.92 2.28 -5.66
N ASN A 140 9.16 3.38 -4.94
CA ASN A 140 9.32 3.35 -3.49
C ASN A 140 8.02 2.94 -2.78
N LEU A 141 6.86 3.44 -3.23
CA LEU A 141 5.56 3.05 -2.68
C LEU A 141 5.35 1.53 -2.74
N THR A 142 5.57 0.92 -3.91
CA THR A 142 5.44 -0.53 -4.08
C THR A 142 6.34 -1.29 -3.10
N CYS A 143 7.59 -0.87 -2.92
CA CYS A 143 8.49 -1.52 -1.97
C CYS A 143 8.10 -1.31 -0.50
N THR A 144 7.45 -0.19 -0.18
CA THR A 144 6.92 0.06 1.17
C THR A 144 5.62 -0.69 1.46
N HIS A 145 4.84 -1.03 0.43
CA HIS A 145 3.45 -1.53 0.53
C HIS A 145 3.33 -2.96 1.04
N ASP A 146 4.39 -3.77 1.01
CA ASP A 146 4.30 -5.13 1.57
C ASP A 146 4.53 -5.19 3.10
N LEU A 147 4.84 -4.06 3.74
CA LEU A 147 4.75 -3.92 5.20
C LEU A 147 3.31 -3.84 5.73
N TYR A 148 2.31 -3.84 4.84
CA TYR A 148 0.88 -3.68 5.16
C TYR A 148 0.34 -4.73 6.13
N GLN A 149 0.89 -5.94 6.13
CA GLN A 149 0.28 -7.04 6.88
C GLN A 149 0.62 -7.08 8.38
N ILE A 150 1.51 -6.22 8.87
CA ILE A 150 1.92 -6.27 10.29
C ILE A 150 1.19 -5.25 11.16
N ASN A 151 0.74 -4.10 10.61
CA ASN A 151 0.25 -2.98 11.45
C ASN A 151 -1.01 -2.22 10.96
N HIS A 152 -1.70 -2.62 9.89
CA HIS A 152 -2.93 -1.95 9.41
C HIS A 152 -2.79 -0.43 9.16
N LYS A 153 -1.61 0.06 8.74
CA LYS A 153 -1.36 1.49 8.49
C LYS A 153 -1.13 1.75 7.00
N PHE A 154 -1.94 2.64 6.41
CA PHE A 154 -2.08 2.87 4.96
C PHE A 154 -1.26 4.04 4.40
N TYR A 155 -0.29 4.60 5.14
CA TYR A 155 0.39 5.88 4.88
C TYR A 155 -0.41 7.13 5.23
N ARG A 156 0.33 8.25 5.37
CA ARG A 156 -0.24 9.58 5.63
C ARG A 156 0.11 10.52 4.48
N ILE A 157 -0.89 11.23 4.00
CA ILE A 157 -0.75 12.37 3.09
C ILE A 157 -0.96 13.63 3.96
N VAL A 158 -0.05 14.61 3.85
CA VAL A 158 -0.04 15.81 4.72
C VAL A 158 -0.04 17.08 3.90
#